data_AF-A0A524HUT2-F1
#
_entry.id   AF-A0A524HUT2-F1
#
_cell.length_a   1.000
_cell.length_b   1.000
_cell.length_c   1.000
_cell.angle_alpha   90.00
_cell.angle_beta   90.00
_cell.angle_gamma   90.00
#
_symmetry.space_group_name_H-M   'P 1'
#
loop_
_entity.id
_entity.type
_entity.pdbx_description
1 polymer ?
#
loop_
_entity_poly.entity_id
_entity_poly.type
_entity_poly.pdbx_seq_one_letter_code
_entity_poly.pdbx_strand_id
1 'polypeptide(L)'
;MTARNPAFAKQLREAIAGDVLTEAPLARFSTFRIGGPATIALPVSVADVEAALHLARRVGVPWFVLGLGSNVLLPDQGLDALVIRLGKGMDAIRSEGERWWFGAGLPAPLAA
;
A
#
# COMPACT_ATOMS: atom_id res chain seq x y z
N MET A 1 13.21 11.90 8.20
CA MET A 1 13.43 11.50 6.79
C MET A 1 12.07 11.56 6.10
N THR A 2 11.98 12.06 4.86
CA THR A 2 10.71 12.15 4.10
C THR A 2 10.46 10.86 3.30
N ALA A 3 9.19 10.51 3.07
CA ALA A 3 8.80 9.40 2.21
C ALA A 3 9.21 9.62 0.75
N ARG A 4 9.41 10.88 0.33
CA ARG A 4 9.86 11.26 -1.02
C ARG A 4 11.38 11.20 -1.19
N ASN A 5 12.12 10.84 -0.15
CA ASN A 5 13.58 10.73 -0.23
C ASN A 5 13.97 9.55 -1.16
N PRO A 6 14.79 9.75 -2.20
CA PRO A 6 15.25 8.66 -3.08
C PRO A 6 15.98 7.52 -2.33
N ALA A 7 16.70 7.83 -1.26
CA ALA A 7 17.36 6.82 -0.43
C ALA A 7 16.34 5.95 0.33
N PHE A 8 15.21 6.52 0.76
CA PHE A 8 14.12 5.74 1.37
C PHE A 8 13.49 4.77 0.37
N ALA A 9 13.19 5.26 -0.84
CA ALA A 9 12.63 4.43 -1.90
C ALA A 9 13.58 3.30 -2.31
N LYS A 10 14.90 3.56 -2.34
CA LYS A 10 15.91 2.52 -2.59
C LYS A 10 15.87 1.44 -1.49
N GLN A 11 15.90 1.84 -0.22
CA GLN A 11 15.83 0.90 0.90
C GLN A 11 14.54 0.07 0.89
N LEU A 12 13.40 0.68 0.51
CA LEU A 12 12.14 -0.04 0.35
C LEU A 12 12.23 -1.13 -0.73
N ARG A 13 12.78 -0.81 -1.91
CA ARG A 13 12.95 -1.78 -3.01
C ARG A 13 13.86 -2.94 -2.64
N GLU A 14 14.82 -2.73 -1.75
CA GLU A 14 15.70 -3.78 -1.24
C GLU A 14 15.04 -4.61 -0.13
N ALA A 15 14.02 -4.06 0.54
CA ALA A 15 13.37 -4.67 1.69
C ALA A 15 12.13 -5.52 1.35
N ILE A 16 11.49 -5.29 0.20
CA ILE A 16 10.27 -5.99 -0.21
C ILE A 16 10.45 -6.65 -1.58
N ALA A 17 9.70 -7.73 -1.84
CA ALA A 17 9.65 -8.37 -3.16
C ALA A 17 8.73 -7.63 -4.14
N GLY A 18 7.70 -6.95 -3.63
CA GLY A 18 6.77 -6.14 -4.41
C GLY A 18 7.36 -4.85 -4.99
N ASP A 19 6.54 -4.16 -5.79
CA ASP A 19 6.98 -2.95 -6.48
C ASP A 19 6.94 -1.72 -5.57
N VAL A 20 7.81 -0.75 -5.87
CA VAL A 20 7.82 0.58 -5.21
C VAL A 20 7.78 1.68 -6.26
N LEU A 21 6.66 2.41 -6.26
CA LEU A 21 6.44 3.57 -7.11
C LEU A 21 6.82 4.85 -6.37
N THR A 22 7.49 5.77 -7.05
CA THR A 22 7.89 7.09 -6.50
C THR A 22 7.23 8.18 -7.32
N GLU A 23 6.86 9.30 -6.67
CA GLU A 23 6.13 10.41 -7.30
C GLU A 23 4.86 9.96 -8.04
N ALA A 24 4.24 8.87 -7.58
CA ALA A 24 3.09 8.28 -8.24
C ALA A 24 1.82 9.08 -7.87
N PRO A 25 1.02 9.52 -8.85
CA PRO A 25 -0.20 10.27 -8.57
C PRO A 25 -1.26 9.37 -7.93
N LEU A 26 -1.64 9.69 -6.70
CA LEU A 26 -2.65 8.99 -5.91
C LEU A 26 -4.02 8.93 -6.60
N ALA A 27 -4.31 9.87 -7.49
CA ALA A 27 -5.49 9.86 -8.36
C ALA A 27 -5.64 8.56 -9.18
N ARG A 28 -4.54 7.87 -9.53
CA ARG A 28 -4.61 6.56 -10.22
C ARG A 28 -5.09 5.42 -9.34
N PHE A 29 -5.19 5.66 -8.04
CA PHE A 29 -5.36 4.65 -7.00
C PHE A 29 -6.64 4.86 -6.17
N SER A 30 -7.43 5.89 -6.46
CA SER A 30 -8.72 6.20 -5.82
C SER A 30 -9.87 6.28 -6.84
N THR A 31 -11.10 5.98 -6.41
CA THR A 31 -12.29 6.05 -7.29
C THR A 31 -12.66 7.49 -7.65
N PHE A 32 -12.41 8.44 -6.74
CA PHE A 32 -12.60 9.87 -7.00
C PHE A 32 -11.62 10.43 -8.04
N ARG A 33 -10.52 9.72 -8.32
CA ARG A 33 -9.45 10.16 -9.23
C ARG A 33 -8.85 11.51 -8.86
N ILE A 34 -8.78 11.77 -7.56
CA ILE A 34 -8.14 12.94 -6.95
C ILE A 34 -6.96 12.45 -6.12
N GLY A 35 -5.88 13.22 -6.07
CA GLY A 35 -4.70 12.96 -5.26
C GLY A 35 -3.38 13.14 -5.99
N GLY A 36 -2.47 13.88 -5.37
CA GLY A 36 -1.13 14.18 -5.87
C GLY A 36 -0.09 13.08 -5.65
N PRO A 37 1.21 13.40 -5.74
CA PRO A 37 2.29 12.42 -5.73
C PRO A 37 2.53 11.76 -4.36
N ALA A 38 2.88 10.48 -4.37
CA ALA A 38 3.29 9.72 -3.19
C ALA A 38 4.33 8.63 -3.53
N THR A 39 5.02 8.14 -2.49
CA THR A 39 5.78 6.89 -2.54
C THR A 39 4.85 5.75 -2.15
N ILE A 40 4.67 4.77 -3.04
CA ILE A 40 3.70 3.69 -2.89
C ILE A 40 4.42 2.34 -2.93
N ALA A 41 4.26 1.54 -1.88
CA ALA A 41 4.62 0.13 -1.87
C ALA A 41 3.43 -0.72 -2.33
N LEU A 42 3.70 -1.69 -3.21
CA LEU A 42 2.78 -2.68 -3.75
C LEU A 42 3.19 -4.08 -3.26
N PRO A 43 2.95 -4.39 -1.97
CA PRO A 43 3.36 -5.66 -1.38
C PRO A 43 2.67 -6.84 -2.06
N VAL A 44 3.42 -7.92 -2.28
CA VAL A 44 2.88 -9.18 -2.84
C VAL A 44 2.77 -10.29 -1.78
N SER A 45 3.06 -9.98 -0.52
CA SER A 45 2.98 -10.91 0.60
C SER A 45 2.85 -10.17 1.95
N VAL A 46 2.49 -10.92 3.01
CA VAL A 46 2.51 -10.40 4.39
C VAL A 46 3.91 -9.95 4.80
N ALA A 47 4.96 -10.68 4.39
CA ALA A 47 6.35 -10.34 4.70
C ALA A 47 6.76 -8.99 4.10
N ASP A 48 6.27 -8.64 2.91
CA ASP A 48 6.51 -7.31 2.31
C ASP A 48 5.86 -6.21 3.15
N VAL A 49 4.64 -6.42 3.64
CA VAL A 49 3.93 -5.45 4.49
C VAL A 49 4.70 -5.24 5.79
N GLU A 50 5.13 -6.32 6.44
CA GLU A 50 5.95 -6.27 7.67
C GLU A 50 7.26 -5.51 7.44
N ALA A 51 8.01 -5.86 6.38
CA ALA A 51 9.26 -5.21 6.05
C ALA A 51 9.09 -3.72 5.75
N ALA A 52 8.05 -3.34 4.99
CA ALA A 52 7.73 -1.95 4.71
C ALA A 52 7.39 -1.15 5.99
N LEU A 53 6.55 -1.71 6.87
CA LEU A 53 6.18 -1.09 8.14
C LEU A 53 7.38 -0.95 9.09
N HIS A 54 8.21 -2.00 9.20
CA HIS A 54 9.43 -1.96 10.02
C HIS A 54 10.41 -0.91 9.52
N LEU A 55 10.63 -0.84 8.20
CA LEU A 55 11.50 0.16 7.61
C LEU A 55 10.97 1.58 7.86
N ALA A 56 9.70 1.85 7.56
CA ALA A 56 9.07 3.15 7.78
C ALA A 56 9.18 3.59 9.25
N ARG A 57 8.89 2.68 10.19
CA ARG A 57 9.04 2.94 11.64
C ARG A 57 10.49 3.24 12.01
N ARG A 58 11.45 2.44 11.53
CA ARG A 58 12.88 2.59 11.84
C ARG A 58 13.44 3.94 11.41
N VAL A 59 12.98 4.47 10.27
CA VAL A 59 13.47 5.74 9.70
C VAL A 59 12.57 6.95 10.02
N GLY A 60 11.51 6.74 10.80
CA GLY A 60 10.56 7.78 11.21
C GLY A 60 9.72 8.36 10.07
N VAL A 61 9.42 7.56 9.04
CA VAL A 61 8.53 7.94 7.95
C VAL A 61 7.09 7.52 8.31
N PRO A 62 6.11 8.45 8.30
CA PRO A 62 4.71 8.09 8.51
C PRO A 62 4.21 7.22 7.36
N TRP A 63 3.19 6.40 7.62
CA TRP A 63 2.61 5.50 6.64
C TRP A 63 1.08 5.57 6.61
N PHE A 64 0.50 5.19 5.49
CA PHE A 64 -0.94 5.13 5.24
C PHE A 64 -1.28 3.88 4.44
N VAL A 65 -2.29 3.13 4.85
CA VAL A 65 -2.74 1.93 4.12
C VAL A 65 -3.88 2.31 3.18
N LEU A 66 -3.79 1.89 1.92
CA LEU A 66 -4.80 2.13 0.89
C LEU A 66 -5.28 0.80 0.31
N GLY A 67 -6.58 0.54 0.36
CA GLY A 67 -7.19 -0.56 -0.40
C GLY A 67 -7.43 -0.18 -1.86
N LEU A 68 -8.64 -0.44 -2.36
CA LEU A 68 -9.06 -0.02 -3.70
C LEU A 68 -9.40 1.49 -3.81
N GLY A 69 -9.41 2.21 -2.69
CA GLY A 69 -9.58 3.67 -2.66
C GLY A 69 -10.99 4.16 -2.98
N SER A 70 -12.03 3.39 -2.61
CA SER A 70 -13.43 3.72 -2.89
C SER A 70 -14.05 4.79 -1.97
N ASN A 71 -13.41 5.10 -0.85
CA ASN A 71 -13.94 5.99 0.18
C ASN A 71 -12.85 6.87 0.82
N VAL A 72 -11.93 7.40 0.02
CA VAL A 72 -10.84 8.26 0.52
C VAL A 72 -10.65 9.44 -0.44
N LEU A 73 -10.65 10.65 0.10
CA LEU A 73 -10.27 11.87 -0.62
C LEU A 73 -8.81 12.20 -0.30
N LEU A 74 -7.95 12.13 -1.32
CA LEU A 74 -6.51 12.33 -1.18
C LEU A 74 -6.12 13.75 -1.64
N PRO A 75 -5.21 14.44 -0.94
CA PRO A 75 -4.88 15.83 -1.24
C PRO A 75 -4.14 15.98 -2.57
N ASP A 76 -4.35 17.11 -3.27
CA ASP A 76 -3.68 17.41 -4.54
C ASP A 76 -2.18 17.62 -4.39
N GLN A 77 -1.70 18.07 -3.22
CA GLN A 77 -0.26 18.12 -2.95
C GLN A 77 0.38 16.73 -2.77
N GLY A 78 -0.44 15.67 -2.70
CA GLY A 78 -0.02 14.31 -2.43
C GLY A 78 0.29 14.04 -0.95
N LEU A 79 0.90 12.89 -0.67
CA LEU A 79 1.26 12.48 0.69
C LEU A 79 2.78 12.42 0.85
N ASP A 80 3.30 13.03 1.92
CA ASP A 80 4.64 12.76 2.42
C ASP A 80 4.60 11.63 3.47
N ALA A 81 4.11 10.48 3.02
CA ALA A 81 4.00 9.25 3.79
C ALA A 81 4.21 8.07 2.85
N LEU A 82 4.66 6.93 3.40
CA LEU A 82 4.66 5.67 2.67
C LEU A 82 3.22 5.19 2.53
N VAL A 83 2.72 5.12 1.29
CA VAL A 83 1.42 4.50 1.01
C VAL A 83 1.63 3.01 0.79
N ILE A 84 0.97 2.16 1.57
CA ILE A 84 1.00 0.71 1.41
C ILE A 84 -0.31 0.30 0.76
N ARG A 85 -0.27 -0.08 -0.52
CA ARG A 85 -1.49 -0.44 -1.25
C ARG A 85 -1.76 -1.94 -1.18
N LEU A 86 -2.83 -2.32 -0.49
CA LEU A 86 -3.27 -3.71 -0.42
C LEU A 86 -4.15 -4.03 -1.62
N GLY A 87 -3.81 -5.11 -2.32
CA GLY A 87 -4.51 -5.57 -3.52
C GLY A 87 -4.03 -6.96 -3.90
N LYS A 88 -3.62 -7.14 -5.17
CA LYS A 88 -3.07 -8.40 -5.67
C LYS A 88 -1.89 -8.88 -4.81
N GLY A 89 -1.92 -10.14 -4.39
CA GLY A 89 -0.94 -10.73 -3.46
C GLY A 89 -1.39 -10.68 -2.00
N MET A 90 -2.41 -9.87 -1.70
CA MET A 90 -3.09 -9.79 -0.40
C MET A 90 -4.58 -10.12 -0.52
N ASP A 91 -5.00 -10.77 -1.61
CA ASP A 91 -6.38 -11.05 -2.01
C ASP A 91 -6.76 -12.54 -1.95
N ALA A 92 -5.96 -13.35 -1.24
CA ALA A 92 -6.19 -14.78 -1.12
C ALA A 92 -7.52 -15.11 -0.41
N ILE A 93 -8.16 -16.19 -0.85
CA ILE A 93 -9.34 -16.77 -0.23
C ILE A 93 -8.98 -18.18 0.21
N ARG A 94 -9.27 -18.53 1.47
CA ARG A 94 -9.14 -19.90 1.97
C ARG A 94 -10.31 -20.26 2.85
N SER A 95 -10.63 -21.54 2.92
CA SER A 95 -11.67 -22.08 3.79
C SER A 95 -11.21 -23.35 4.50
N GLU A 96 -11.78 -23.59 5.67
CA GLU A 96 -11.59 -24.78 6.48
C GLU A 96 -12.93 -25.11 7.15
N GLY A 97 -13.64 -26.10 6.60
CA GLY A 97 -15.03 -26.37 6.98
C GLY A 97 -15.94 -25.16 6.70
N GLU A 98 -16.59 -24.66 7.73
CA GLU A 98 -17.49 -23.49 7.67
C GLU A 98 -16.77 -22.15 7.88
N ARG A 99 -15.46 -22.15 8.15
CA ARG A 99 -14.67 -20.93 8.36
C ARG A 99 -14.03 -20.47 7.06
N TRP A 100 -14.10 -19.17 6.82
CA TRP A 100 -13.51 -18.51 5.66
C TRP A 100 -12.54 -17.43 6.12
N TRP A 101 -11.43 -17.30 5.40
CA TRP A 101 -10.50 -16.19 5.54
C TRP A 101 -10.35 -15.51 4.19
N PHE A 102 -10.46 -14.19 4.22
CA PHE A 102 -10.30 -13.32 3.06
C PHE A 102 -9.12 -12.40 3.30
N GLY A 103 -8.26 -12.28 2.30
CA GLY A 103 -7.16 -11.34 2.31
C GLY A 103 -7.66 -9.89 2.27
N ALA A 104 -6.94 -8.99 2.95
CA ALA A 104 -7.32 -7.58 3.07
C ALA A 104 -7.31 -6.80 1.72
N GLY A 105 -6.68 -7.36 0.69
CA GLY A 105 -6.67 -6.83 -0.68
C GLY A 105 -7.81 -7.35 -1.55
N LEU A 106 -8.64 -8.28 -1.05
CA LEU A 106 -9.76 -8.84 -1.81
C LEU A 106 -10.86 -7.78 -2.02
N PRO A 107 -11.32 -7.54 -3.26
CA PRO A 107 -12.48 -6.70 -3.51
C PRO A 107 -13.72 -7.21 -2.76
N ALA A 108 -14.31 -6.36 -1.92
CA ALA A 108 -15.48 -6.73 -1.11
C ALA A 108 -16.63 -7.41 -1.89
N PRO A 109 -16.98 -7.03 -3.15
CA PRO A 109 -18.01 -7.72 -3.90
C PRO A 109 -17.71 -9.19 -4.24
N LEU A 110 -16.45 -9.63 -4.17
CA LEU A 110 -16.06 -11.03 -4.39
C LEU A 110 -16.16 -11.89 -3.12
N ALA A 111 -16.41 -11.27 -1.97
CA ALA A 111 -16.57 -11.94 -0.68
C ALA A 111 -18.04 -12.03 -0.22
N ALA A 112 -18.97 -11.45 -0.98
CA ALA A 112 -20.38 -11.30 -0.64
C ALA A 112 -21.26 -12.37 -1.30
#